data_AF-A0A1G7TK30-F1
#
_entry.id   AF-A0A1G7TK30-F1
#
_cell.length_a   1.000
_cell.length_b   1.000
_cell.length_c   1.000
_cell.angle_alpha   90.00
_cell.angle_beta   90.00
_cell.angle_gamma   90.00
#
_symmetry.space_group_name_H-M   'P 1'
#
loop_
_entity.id
_entity.type
_entity.pdbx_description
1 polymer ?
#
loop_
_entity_poly.entity_id
_entity_poly.type
_entity_poly.pdbx_seq_one_letter_code
_entity_poly.pdbx_strand_id
1 'polypeptide(L)'
;MNKFWVNHNRWGDNDRYFGPLLYSFSGAYRPIALVLSSGGDEYTGCSLRASAFGHTLILALPQVIRPWETWVDTSKYEWSKSPEGGYWDVYRREFGFSVSEGFLHVKLGAQTHDSSTTKDWCKHLPWTQWRHVRHSFYGLDGQHVSTIPDTGKGYRLDPGRFERERAIADATPVASFAFDDFDGERLSVATKIEEREWRFGSGWFKWLSIFRRPKISRSLDLKFSGETGKRKGSWKGGTMGHSIEMLPGELHEAAFKRYCAKHDMKFVEQEPAA
;
A
#
# COMPACT_ATOMS: atom_id res chain seq x y z
N MET A 1 21.02 40.18 -7.73
CA MET A 1 19.68 39.53 -7.75
C MET A 1 19.37 39.00 -6.36
N ASN A 2 18.26 39.41 -5.76
CA ASN A 2 17.87 39.00 -4.41
C ASN A 2 17.67 37.47 -4.34
N LYS A 3 18.33 36.79 -3.37
CA LYS A 3 18.23 35.33 -3.14
C LYS A 3 16.77 34.84 -2.96
N PHE A 4 15.85 35.74 -2.67
CA PHE A 4 14.42 35.46 -2.46
C PHE A 4 13.63 35.07 -3.72
N TRP A 5 14.18 35.25 -4.93
CA TRP A 5 13.43 35.06 -6.18
C TRP A 5 13.85 33.85 -7.01
N VAL A 6 14.78 33.03 -6.50
CA VAL A 6 15.19 31.78 -7.15
C VAL A 6 14.48 30.62 -6.46
N ASN A 7 13.70 29.86 -7.23
CA ASN A 7 13.05 28.66 -6.72
C ASN A 7 14.06 27.50 -6.67
N HIS A 8 14.29 26.96 -5.48
CA HIS A 8 15.19 25.82 -5.24
C HIS A 8 14.43 24.51 -5.03
N ASN A 9 13.10 24.53 -5.10
CA ASN A 9 12.30 23.32 -4.98
C ASN A 9 12.52 22.43 -6.20
N ARG A 10 12.48 21.11 -5.99
CA ARG A 10 12.43 20.11 -7.06
C ARG A 10 11.14 19.32 -6.93
N TRP A 11 10.46 19.09 -8.05
CA TRP A 11 9.24 18.29 -8.11
C TRP A 11 9.45 16.98 -8.87
N GLY A 12 10.17 17.02 -9.99
CA GLY A 12 10.38 15.84 -10.83
C GLY A 12 11.56 15.99 -11.77
N ASP A 13 11.56 15.18 -12.82
CA ASP A 13 12.67 15.12 -13.78
C ASP A 13 12.50 16.10 -14.96
N ASN A 14 11.30 16.67 -15.13
CA ASN A 14 10.96 17.60 -16.22
C ASN A 14 10.68 19.03 -15.71
N ASP A 15 11.44 19.47 -14.70
CA ASP A 15 11.24 20.76 -14.06
C ASP A 15 11.78 21.91 -14.91
N ARG A 16 10.96 22.94 -15.11
CA ARG A 16 11.30 24.18 -15.82
C ARG A 16 11.14 25.36 -14.87
N TYR A 17 12.19 26.16 -14.76
CA TYR A 17 12.25 27.28 -13.82
C TYR A 17 12.05 28.61 -14.56
N PHE A 18 11.15 29.43 -14.04
CA PHE A 18 10.84 30.78 -14.50
C PHE A 18 10.89 31.73 -13.31
N GLY A 19 12.12 32.06 -12.87
CA GLY A 19 12.35 32.85 -11.66
C GLY A 19 11.85 32.13 -10.40
N PRO A 20 10.85 32.68 -9.67
CA PRO A 20 10.29 32.05 -8.49
C PRO A 20 9.30 30.92 -8.81
N LEU A 21 8.92 30.76 -10.08
CA LEU A 21 7.97 29.75 -10.52
C LEU A 21 8.70 28.50 -11.03
N LEU A 22 8.33 27.34 -10.52
CA LEU A 22 8.67 26.04 -11.09
C LEU A 22 7.43 25.48 -11.78
N TYR A 23 7.61 24.99 -12.99
CA TYR A 23 6.62 24.23 -13.73
C TYR A 23 7.14 22.82 -14.01
N SER A 24 6.29 21.82 -13.83
CA SER A 24 6.60 20.43 -14.13
C SER A 24 5.38 19.71 -14.69
N PHE A 25 5.62 18.73 -15.57
CA PHE A 25 4.56 17.94 -16.18
C PHE A 25 4.83 16.44 -16.02
N SER A 26 3.82 15.69 -15.60
CA SER A 26 3.83 14.23 -15.53
C SER A 26 2.60 13.65 -16.21
N GLY A 27 2.83 12.74 -17.17
CA GLY A 27 1.77 11.99 -17.82
C GLY A 27 1.15 10.91 -16.93
N ALA A 28 1.93 10.38 -15.98
CA ALA A 28 1.54 9.26 -15.11
C ALA A 28 0.88 9.75 -13.81
N TYR A 29 1.42 10.78 -13.17
CA TYR A 29 0.91 11.30 -11.90
C TYR A 29 0.09 12.56 -12.13
N ARG A 30 -1.24 12.47 -11.93
CA ARG A 30 -2.20 13.55 -12.25
C ARG A 30 -3.02 13.96 -11.02
N PRO A 31 -2.39 14.49 -9.95
CA PRO A 31 -3.12 14.94 -8.79
C PRO A 31 -3.89 16.23 -9.08
N ILE A 32 -4.91 16.50 -8.26
CA ILE A 32 -5.48 17.83 -8.08
C ILE A 32 -5.03 18.31 -6.71
N ALA A 33 -4.26 19.39 -6.62
CA ALA A 33 -3.73 19.85 -5.34
C ALA A 33 -3.62 21.37 -5.29
N LEU A 34 -3.81 21.92 -4.10
CA LEU A 34 -3.42 23.27 -3.73
C LEU A 34 -2.85 23.22 -2.33
N VAL A 35 -1.55 23.41 -2.17
CA VAL A 35 -0.84 23.25 -0.89
C VAL A 35 0.16 24.38 -0.70
N LEU A 36 -0.01 25.13 0.40
CA LEU A 36 1.00 26.03 0.96
C LEU A 36 1.88 25.22 1.91
N SER A 37 3.18 25.18 1.68
CA SER A 37 4.15 24.47 2.50
C SER A 37 5.18 25.45 3.06
N SER A 38 5.46 25.37 4.35
CA SER A 38 6.54 26.14 4.96
C SER A 38 7.88 25.56 4.53
N GLY A 39 8.89 26.43 4.55
CA GLY A 39 10.27 26.02 4.52
C GLY A 39 10.68 25.21 5.75
N GLY A 40 11.93 24.74 5.74
CA GLY A 40 12.62 24.13 6.88
C GLY A 40 14.03 24.74 6.99
N ASP A 41 14.97 23.95 7.49
CA ASP A 41 16.34 24.43 7.74
C ASP A 41 17.11 24.74 6.44
N GLU A 42 16.99 23.88 5.42
CA GLU A 42 17.69 24.06 4.12
C GLU A 42 17.11 25.20 3.26
N TYR A 43 15.82 25.51 3.40
CA TYR A 43 15.16 26.60 2.69
C TYR A 43 14.09 27.20 3.59
N THR A 44 14.30 28.46 4.01
CA THR A 44 13.44 29.14 4.98
C THR A 44 12.16 29.73 4.36
N GLY A 45 12.12 29.88 3.03
CA GLY A 45 10.97 30.39 2.30
C GLY A 45 9.80 29.40 2.24
N CYS A 46 8.60 29.89 1.96
CA CYS A 46 7.43 29.04 1.73
C CYS A 46 7.33 28.63 0.25
N SER A 47 6.46 27.67 -0.04
CA SER A 47 6.08 27.34 -1.40
C SER A 47 4.57 27.16 -1.52
N LEU A 48 3.99 27.65 -2.62
CA LEU A 48 2.61 27.37 -2.99
C LEU A 48 2.60 26.44 -4.19
N ARG A 49 2.16 25.20 -3.99
CA ARG A 49 1.99 24.20 -5.04
C ARG A 49 0.53 24.17 -5.50
N ALA A 50 0.33 24.33 -6.80
CA ALA A 50 -0.92 24.02 -7.47
C ALA A 50 -0.68 22.90 -8.50
N SER A 51 -1.49 21.84 -8.45
CA SER A 51 -1.43 20.75 -9.42
C SER A 51 -2.80 20.45 -9.99
N ALA A 52 -2.88 20.21 -11.29
CA ALA A 52 -4.09 19.73 -11.97
C ALA A 52 -3.73 19.01 -13.26
N PHE A 53 -4.39 17.88 -13.54
CA PHE A 53 -4.30 17.14 -14.82
C PHE A 53 -2.86 16.77 -15.27
N GLY A 54 -1.95 16.57 -14.31
CA GLY A 54 -0.55 16.25 -14.60
C GLY A 54 0.38 17.47 -14.70
N HIS A 55 -0.16 18.67 -14.66
CA HIS A 55 0.60 19.92 -14.56
C HIS A 55 0.78 20.28 -13.08
N THR A 56 2.00 20.63 -12.71
CA THR A 56 2.33 21.15 -11.38
C THR A 56 3.04 22.48 -11.52
N LEU A 57 2.56 23.47 -10.76
CA LEU A 57 3.17 24.77 -10.59
C LEU A 57 3.54 24.94 -9.12
N ILE A 58 4.79 25.34 -8.85
CA ILE A 58 5.26 25.66 -7.50
C ILE A 58 5.80 27.07 -7.51
N LEU A 59 5.20 27.96 -6.74
CA LEU A 59 5.67 29.32 -6.55
C LEU A 59 6.47 29.39 -5.26
N ALA A 60 7.73 29.82 -5.35
CA ALA A 60 8.53 30.18 -4.19
C ALA A 60 7.99 31.48 -3.58
N LEU A 61 7.81 31.49 -2.26
CA LEU A 61 7.23 32.58 -1.49
C LEU A 61 8.16 32.96 -0.33
N PRO A 62 8.11 34.21 0.18
CA PRO A 62 8.73 34.54 1.45
C PRO A 62 8.12 33.70 2.59
N GLN A 63 8.73 33.73 3.77
CA GLN A 63 8.29 32.96 4.93
C GLN A 63 6.96 33.51 5.52
N VAL A 64 5.85 33.20 4.86
CA VAL A 64 4.48 33.59 5.30
C VAL A 64 4.02 32.71 6.47
N ILE A 65 4.45 31.45 6.49
CA ILE A 65 4.20 30.52 7.59
C ILE A 65 5.54 29.97 8.10
N ARG A 66 5.69 29.92 9.43
CA ARG A 66 6.87 29.32 10.07
C ARG A 66 6.76 27.80 10.10
N PRO A 67 7.89 27.07 10.03
CA PRO A 67 7.91 25.64 10.32
C PRO A 67 7.39 25.35 11.72
N TRP A 68 7.04 24.09 11.93
CA TRP A 68 6.81 23.54 13.27
C TRP A 68 8.16 23.15 13.86
N GLU A 69 8.38 23.52 15.11
CA GLU A 69 9.66 23.33 15.80
C GLU A 69 9.36 22.83 17.21
N THR A 70 10.10 21.82 17.67
CA THR A 70 10.10 21.40 19.07
C THR A 70 11.52 21.14 19.53
N TRP A 71 11.82 21.47 20.79
CA TRP A 71 13.08 21.07 21.40
C TRP A 71 13.00 19.62 21.82
N VAL A 72 14.02 18.84 21.47
CA VAL A 72 14.18 17.45 21.90
C VAL A 72 15.38 17.39 22.85
N ASP A 73 15.08 17.17 24.12
CA ASP A 73 16.08 16.97 25.16
C ASP A 73 16.65 15.54 25.10
N THR A 74 17.95 15.46 24.87
CA THR A 74 18.73 14.23 24.81
C THR A 74 19.69 14.07 25.98
N SER A 75 19.75 15.03 26.91
CA SER A 75 20.70 15.07 28.04
C SER A 75 20.66 13.83 28.92
N LYS A 76 19.50 13.17 28.99
CA LYS A 76 19.29 11.91 29.70
C LYS A 76 20.00 10.69 29.08
N TYR A 77 20.51 10.79 27.86
CA TYR A 77 21.17 9.69 27.17
C TYR A 77 22.68 9.80 27.21
N GLU A 78 23.38 8.70 27.53
CA GLU A 78 24.84 8.65 27.59
C GLU A 78 25.53 9.00 26.25
N TRP A 79 24.83 8.81 25.13
CA TRP A 79 25.33 9.16 23.80
C TRP A 79 25.20 10.66 23.46
N SER A 80 24.46 11.43 24.26
CA SER A 80 24.24 12.86 24.01
C SER A 80 25.47 13.67 24.38
N LYS A 81 26.27 14.00 23.37
CA LYS A 81 27.48 14.83 23.52
C LYS A 81 27.25 16.31 23.18
N SER A 82 26.02 16.68 22.84
CA SER A 82 25.65 18.07 22.50
C SER A 82 25.85 18.98 23.72
N PRO A 83 26.57 20.10 23.61
CA PRO A 83 26.75 21.06 24.71
C PRO A 83 25.44 21.62 25.25
N GLU A 84 24.41 21.72 24.40
CA GLU A 84 23.08 22.22 24.75
C GLU A 84 22.16 21.11 25.28
N GLY A 85 22.62 19.86 25.29
CA GLY A 85 21.86 18.72 25.79
C GLY A 85 20.69 18.29 24.91
N GLY A 86 20.55 18.80 23.69
CA GLY A 86 19.45 18.47 22.79
C GLY A 86 19.60 19.04 21.38
N TYR A 87 18.50 19.04 20.64
CA TYR A 87 18.39 19.61 19.29
C TYR A 87 16.97 20.14 19.01
N TRP A 88 16.84 21.05 18.05
CA TRP A 88 15.55 21.46 17.50
C TRP A 88 15.12 20.49 16.42
N ASP A 89 13.96 19.87 16.60
CA ASP A 89 13.32 19.04 15.59
C ASP A 89 12.34 19.92 14.79
N VAL A 90 12.61 20.05 13.48
CA VAL A 90 11.97 21.04 12.59
C VAL A 90 11.24 20.33 11.46
N TYR A 91 9.93 20.52 11.40
CA TYR A 91 9.08 19.98 10.33
C TYR A 91 8.32 21.08 9.61
N ARG A 92 7.93 20.78 8.36
CA ARG A 92 7.12 21.70 7.57
C ARG A 92 5.71 21.78 8.12
N ARG A 93 5.11 22.97 8.02
CA ARG A 93 3.66 23.13 8.10
C ARG A 93 3.08 23.18 6.71
N GLU A 94 2.03 22.40 6.48
CA GLU A 94 1.33 22.39 5.21
C GLU A 94 -0.16 22.68 5.39
N PHE A 95 -0.69 23.54 4.53
CA PHE A 95 -2.09 23.92 4.49
C PHE A 95 -2.66 23.76 3.09
N GLY A 96 -3.79 23.09 2.97
CA GLY A 96 -4.49 22.91 1.72
C GLY A 96 -4.95 21.48 1.51
N PHE A 97 -5.03 21.04 0.26
CA PHE A 97 -5.52 19.71 -0.07
C PHE A 97 -4.80 19.11 -1.28
N SER A 98 -4.85 17.79 -1.36
CA SER A 98 -4.48 17.03 -2.56
C SER A 98 -5.41 15.84 -2.74
N VAL A 99 -5.81 15.60 -3.99
CA VAL A 99 -6.56 14.44 -4.43
C VAL A 99 -5.71 13.68 -5.43
N SER A 100 -5.42 12.42 -5.13
CA SER A 100 -4.73 11.50 -6.03
C SER A 100 -5.27 10.09 -5.82
N GLU A 101 -5.46 9.35 -6.92
CA GLU A 101 -5.88 7.94 -6.89
C GLU A 101 -7.16 7.67 -6.07
N GLY A 102 -8.07 8.64 -6.04
CA GLY A 102 -9.32 8.51 -5.29
C GLY A 102 -9.16 8.70 -3.77
N PHE A 103 -8.06 9.31 -3.34
CA PHE A 103 -7.79 9.62 -1.95
C PHE A 103 -7.67 11.14 -1.77
N LEU A 104 -8.47 11.70 -0.87
CA LEU A 104 -8.41 13.10 -0.47
C LEU A 104 -7.55 13.21 0.78
N HIS A 105 -6.54 14.08 0.71
CA HIS A 105 -5.69 14.47 1.82
C HIS A 105 -5.85 15.96 2.05
N VAL A 106 -6.18 16.36 3.27
CA VAL A 106 -6.31 17.74 3.72
C VAL A 106 -5.24 18.00 4.76
N LYS A 107 -4.39 18.98 4.47
CA LYS A 107 -3.24 19.36 5.29
C LYS A 107 -3.64 20.57 6.14
N LEU A 108 -3.46 20.45 7.45
CA LEU A 108 -3.99 21.38 8.45
C LEU A 108 -2.89 21.93 9.38
N GLY A 109 -1.61 21.68 9.07
CA GLY A 109 -0.49 22.13 9.90
C GLY A 109 0.74 21.23 9.79
N ALA A 110 1.34 20.92 10.93
CA ALA A 110 2.61 20.21 11.02
C ALA A 110 2.57 18.84 10.31
N GLN A 111 3.65 18.50 9.59
CA GLN A 111 3.83 17.22 8.91
C GLN A 111 5.06 16.52 9.51
N THR A 112 4.89 15.85 10.65
CA THR A 112 5.97 15.34 11.50
C THR A 112 6.30 13.86 11.30
N HIS A 113 5.57 13.18 10.42
CA HIS A 113 5.62 11.71 10.25
C HIS A 113 5.23 10.91 11.50
N ASP A 114 4.66 11.57 12.51
CA ASP A 114 4.09 10.95 13.70
C ASP A 114 2.59 11.23 13.78
N SER A 115 1.81 10.17 13.98
CA SER A 115 0.35 10.20 14.12
C SER A 115 -0.17 11.10 15.26
N SER A 116 0.65 11.38 16.29
CA SER A 116 0.24 12.20 17.43
C SER A 116 0.39 13.71 17.18
N THR A 117 1.30 14.08 16.27
CA THR A 117 1.71 15.47 16.04
C THR A 117 1.42 15.96 14.63
N THR A 118 1.30 15.06 13.65
CA THR A 118 0.89 15.37 12.28
C THR A 118 -0.56 15.87 12.28
N LYS A 119 -0.78 17.02 11.65
CA LYS A 119 -2.11 17.62 11.51
C LYS A 119 -2.61 17.46 10.09
N ASP A 120 -3.19 16.30 9.82
CA ASP A 120 -3.87 16.02 8.57
C ASP A 120 -5.25 15.39 8.81
N TRP A 121 -6.06 15.44 7.76
CA TRP A 121 -7.29 14.69 7.67
C TRP A 121 -7.36 14.08 6.29
N CYS A 122 -7.70 12.80 6.21
CA CYS A 122 -7.77 12.12 4.93
C CYS A 122 -8.99 11.22 4.83
N LYS A 123 -9.44 11.01 3.59
CA LYS A 123 -10.56 10.11 3.31
C LYS A 123 -10.51 9.61 1.88
N HIS A 124 -10.82 8.34 1.71
CA HIS A 124 -11.13 7.77 0.41
C HIS A 124 -12.40 8.39 -0.20
N LEU A 125 -12.32 8.78 -1.47
CA LEU A 125 -13.48 9.27 -2.23
C LEU A 125 -14.41 8.09 -2.52
N PRO A 126 -15.67 8.11 -2.06
CA PRO A 126 -16.52 6.93 -2.08
C PRO A 126 -16.89 6.46 -3.49
N TRP A 127 -16.91 7.36 -4.49
CA TRP A 127 -17.17 7.04 -5.89
C TRP A 127 -15.95 6.49 -6.65
N THR A 128 -14.79 6.37 -6.02
CA THR A 128 -13.60 5.76 -6.64
C THR A 128 -13.22 4.43 -6.01
N GLN A 129 -13.87 4.05 -4.89
CA GLN A 129 -13.52 2.84 -4.15
C GLN A 129 -14.16 1.57 -4.72
N TRP A 130 -13.52 0.45 -4.47
CA TRP A 130 -14.09 -0.89 -4.65
C TRP A 130 -14.44 -1.45 -3.27
N ARG A 131 -15.71 -1.74 -3.03
CA ARG A 131 -16.16 -2.37 -1.79
C ARG A 131 -16.09 -3.88 -1.92
N HIS A 132 -15.55 -4.56 -0.92
CA HIS A 132 -15.61 -6.00 -0.83
C HIS A 132 -17.06 -6.45 -0.65
N VAL A 133 -17.42 -7.59 -1.23
CA VAL A 133 -18.79 -8.13 -1.19
C VAL A 133 -18.80 -9.53 -0.63
N ARG A 134 -17.86 -10.38 -1.04
CA ARG A 134 -17.75 -11.74 -0.55
C ARG A 134 -16.34 -12.29 -0.73
N HIS A 135 -15.98 -13.20 0.17
CA HIS A 135 -14.83 -14.08 0.07
C HIS A 135 -15.34 -15.52 0.02
N SER A 136 -14.98 -16.28 -1.01
CA SER A 136 -15.46 -17.65 -1.25
C SER A 136 -14.28 -18.61 -1.33
N PHE A 137 -14.51 -19.84 -0.89
CA PHE A 137 -13.53 -20.92 -0.88
C PHE A 137 -13.97 -22.04 -1.82
N TYR A 138 -13.00 -22.66 -2.47
CA TYR A 138 -13.24 -23.77 -3.40
C TYR A 138 -12.44 -25.00 -2.95
N GLY A 139 -13.01 -26.17 -3.23
CA GLY A 139 -12.42 -27.47 -2.95
C GLY A 139 -11.45 -27.92 -4.06
N LEU A 140 -11.00 -29.17 -3.93
CA LEU A 140 -9.93 -29.75 -4.75
C LEU A 140 -10.25 -29.79 -6.25
N ASP A 141 -11.52 -30.03 -6.59
CA ASP A 141 -12.02 -30.13 -7.97
C ASP A 141 -12.60 -28.78 -8.46
N GLY A 142 -12.39 -27.70 -7.71
CA GLY A 142 -12.96 -26.38 -8.02
C GLY A 142 -14.45 -26.24 -7.68
N GLN A 143 -15.02 -27.17 -6.91
CA GLN A 143 -16.36 -27.05 -6.35
C GLN A 143 -16.42 -25.94 -5.30
N HIS A 144 -17.53 -25.21 -5.25
CA HIS A 144 -17.73 -24.18 -4.23
C HIS A 144 -17.97 -24.81 -2.86
N VAL A 145 -17.21 -24.38 -1.83
CA VAL A 145 -17.29 -24.94 -0.47
C VAL A 145 -18.06 -23.99 0.44
N SER A 146 -17.69 -22.71 0.45
CA SER A 146 -18.32 -21.73 1.34
C SER A 146 -18.15 -20.32 0.81
N THR A 147 -19.06 -19.44 1.25
CA THR A 147 -18.98 -18.00 1.00
C THR A 147 -19.19 -17.24 2.29
N ILE A 148 -18.27 -16.33 2.54
CA ILE A 148 -18.31 -15.36 3.63
C ILE A 148 -18.73 -14.01 3.02
N PRO A 149 -19.98 -13.57 3.22
CA PRO A 149 -20.41 -12.25 2.76
C PRO A 149 -19.79 -11.16 3.63
N ASP A 150 -19.47 -10.01 3.03
CA ASP A 150 -19.10 -8.83 3.80
C ASP A 150 -20.34 -8.24 4.48
N THR A 151 -20.33 -8.24 5.81
CA THR A 151 -21.43 -7.69 6.62
C THR A 151 -21.37 -6.16 6.70
N GLY A 152 -20.31 -5.54 6.19
CA GLY A 152 -20.05 -4.11 6.33
C GLY A 152 -19.72 -3.66 7.75
N LYS A 153 -19.64 -4.60 8.70
CA LYS A 153 -19.27 -4.35 10.10
C LYS A 153 -17.78 -4.59 10.29
N GLY A 154 -17.10 -3.65 10.95
CA GLY A 154 -15.73 -3.86 11.41
C GLY A 154 -15.66 -4.87 12.56
N TYR A 155 -14.47 -5.43 12.83
CA TYR A 155 -14.26 -6.43 13.89
C TYR A 155 -14.73 -6.00 15.29
N ARG A 156 -14.69 -4.69 15.60
CA ARG A 156 -15.21 -4.15 16.87
C ARG A 156 -16.73 -4.29 17.01
N LEU A 157 -17.47 -4.27 15.90
CA LEU A 157 -18.93 -4.33 15.86
C LEU A 157 -19.45 -5.75 15.59
N ASP A 158 -18.54 -6.71 15.38
CA ASP A 158 -18.85 -8.12 15.17
C ASP A 158 -17.76 -8.99 15.84
N PRO A 159 -17.74 -9.04 17.19
CA PRO A 159 -16.80 -9.87 17.92
C PRO A 159 -17.06 -11.35 17.58
N GLY A 160 -16.01 -12.11 17.28
CA GLY A 160 -16.11 -13.48 16.79
C GLY A 160 -16.02 -13.61 15.26
N ARG A 161 -16.06 -12.51 14.49
CA ARG A 161 -15.95 -12.56 13.03
C ARG A 161 -14.64 -13.21 12.60
N PHE A 162 -13.54 -12.80 13.20
CA PHE A 162 -12.21 -13.32 12.87
C PHE A 162 -12.12 -14.84 13.08
N GLU A 163 -12.62 -15.32 14.21
CA GLU A 163 -12.62 -16.74 14.55
C GLU A 163 -13.51 -17.56 13.60
N ARG A 164 -14.68 -17.03 13.21
CA ARG A 164 -15.56 -17.69 12.24
C ARG A 164 -14.94 -17.76 10.85
N GLU A 165 -14.37 -16.64 10.37
CA GLU A 165 -13.70 -16.60 9.07
C GLU A 165 -12.52 -17.56 9.02
N ARG A 166 -11.73 -17.62 10.11
CA ARG A 166 -10.61 -18.53 10.25
C ARG A 166 -11.05 -20.00 10.31
N ALA A 167 -12.10 -20.31 11.06
CA ALA A 167 -12.62 -21.69 11.15
C ALA A 167 -13.09 -22.21 9.78
N ILE A 168 -13.74 -21.36 8.99
CA ILE A 168 -14.14 -21.70 7.62
C ILE A 168 -12.91 -21.90 6.73
N ALA A 169 -11.93 -21.01 6.84
CA ALA A 169 -10.68 -21.15 6.10
C ALA A 169 -9.96 -22.44 6.47
N ASP A 170 -9.82 -22.77 7.75
CA ASP A 170 -9.13 -23.96 8.25
C ASP A 170 -9.88 -25.27 7.88
N ALA A 171 -11.21 -25.22 7.78
CA ALA A 171 -12.03 -26.34 7.33
C ALA A 171 -12.05 -26.54 5.81
N THR A 172 -11.50 -25.60 5.03
CA THR A 172 -11.48 -25.70 3.56
C THR A 172 -10.47 -26.78 3.14
N PRO A 173 -10.85 -27.72 2.24
CA PRO A 173 -9.92 -28.73 1.73
C PRO A 173 -8.67 -28.12 1.12
N VAL A 174 -7.53 -28.73 1.40
CA VAL A 174 -6.20 -28.28 0.94
C VAL A 174 -5.59 -29.36 0.08
N ALA A 175 -5.06 -28.97 -1.09
CA ALA A 175 -4.21 -29.86 -1.88
C ALA A 175 -2.75 -29.63 -1.51
N SER A 176 -2.04 -30.70 -1.18
CA SER A 176 -0.63 -30.65 -0.78
C SER A 176 0.27 -31.26 -1.84
N PHE A 177 1.31 -30.53 -2.25
CA PHE A 177 2.28 -30.98 -3.26
C PHE A 177 3.70 -30.91 -2.72
N ALA A 178 4.54 -31.85 -3.15
CA ALA A 178 5.96 -31.80 -2.91
C ALA A 178 6.67 -31.05 -4.05
N PHE A 179 7.72 -30.29 -3.72
CA PHE A 179 8.55 -29.60 -4.69
C PHE A 179 9.98 -29.47 -4.18
N ASP A 180 10.93 -29.35 -5.09
CA ASP A 180 12.28 -28.91 -4.77
C ASP A 180 12.37 -27.39 -4.93
N ASP A 181 12.80 -26.70 -3.87
CA ASP A 181 13.08 -25.27 -3.91
C ASP A 181 14.34 -24.99 -4.76
N PHE A 182 14.65 -23.70 -4.96
CA PHE A 182 15.80 -23.24 -5.75
C PHE A 182 17.15 -23.84 -5.29
N ASP A 183 17.30 -24.13 -4.00
CA ASP A 183 18.50 -24.73 -3.40
C ASP A 183 18.50 -26.28 -3.47
N GLY A 184 17.44 -26.88 -4.01
CA GLY A 184 17.26 -28.33 -4.06
C GLY A 184 16.68 -28.95 -2.79
N GLU A 185 16.29 -28.13 -1.80
CA GLU A 185 15.61 -28.65 -0.61
C GLU A 185 14.19 -29.09 -0.93
N ARG A 186 13.84 -30.32 -0.52
CA ARG A 186 12.51 -30.88 -0.69
C ARG A 186 11.56 -30.30 0.35
N LEU A 187 10.56 -29.55 -0.11
CA LEU A 187 9.52 -28.96 0.72
C LEU A 187 8.14 -29.38 0.26
N SER A 188 7.14 -29.08 1.09
CA SER A 188 5.73 -29.27 0.75
C SER A 188 5.00 -27.93 0.75
N VAL A 189 4.02 -27.79 -0.14
CA VAL A 189 3.13 -26.64 -0.18
C VAL A 189 1.70 -27.11 0.05
N ALA A 190 1.00 -26.43 0.95
CA ALA A 190 -0.44 -26.53 1.13
C ALA A 190 -1.10 -25.45 0.29
N THR A 191 -2.04 -25.82 -0.57
CA THR A 191 -2.69 -24.89 -1.52
C THR A 191 -4.19 -24.79 -1.30
N LYS A 192 -4.73 -23.57 -1.42
CA LYS A 192 -6.16 -23.28 -1.26
C LYS A 192 -6.63 -22.29 -2.32
N ILE A 193 -7.80 -22.56 -2.91
CA ILE A 193 -8.41 -21.66 -3.89
C ILE A 193 -9.35 -20.69 -3.16
N GLU A 194 -9.08 -19.41 -3.32
CA GLU A 194 -9.89 -18.31 -2.79
C GLU A 194 -10.42 -17.43 -3.92
N GLU A 195 -11.65 -16.95 -3.81
CA GLU A 195 -12.22 -15.95 -4.70
C GLU A 195 -12.78 -14.78 -3.90
N ARG A 196 -12.48 -13.57 -4.33
CA ARG A 196 -13.04 -12.35 -3.74
C ARG A 196 -13.77 -11.56 -4.81
N GLU A 197 -14.94 -11.04 -4.44
CA GLU A 197 -15.73 -10.13 -5.27
C GLU A 197 -15.73 -8.74 -4.68
N TRP A 198 -15.53 -7.74 -5.53
CA TRP A 198 -15.71 -6.35 -5.21
C TRP A 198 -16.67 -5.66 -6.19
N ARG A 199 -17.41 -4.68 -5.68
CA ARG A 199 -18.30 -3.83 -6.46
C ARG A 199 -17.86 -2.37 -6.37
N PHE A 200 -18.08 -1.62 -7.44
CA PHE A 200 -17.63 -0.23 -7.51
C PHE A 200 -18.54 0.72 -6.70
N GLY A 201 -17.92 1.67 -6.01
CA GLY A 201 -18.57 2.64 -5.13
C GLY A 201 -18.77 2.14 -3.70
N SER A 202 -18.74 3.07 -2.74
CA SER A 202 -19.05 2.83 -1.31
C SER A 202 -20.06 3.84 -0.76
N GLY A 203 -20.66 3.54 0.40
CA GLY A 203 -21.67 4.41 1.03
C GLY A 203 -22.87 4.68 0.11
N TRP A 204 -23.23 5.95 -0.08
CA TRP A 204 -24.29 6.38 -0.99
C TRP A 204 -23.95 6.21 -2.48
N PHE A 205 -22.69 5.97 -2.83
CA PHE A 205 -22.24 5.80 -4.21
C PHE A 205 -22.24 4.33 -4.66
N LYS A 206 -22.84 3.41 -3.90
CA LYS A 206 -22.95 1.99 -4.25
C LYS A 206 -23.66 1.76 -5.60
N TRP A 207 -24.57 2.64 -6.00
CA TRP A 207 -25.29 2.56 -7.28
C TRP A 207 -24.36 2.67 -8.50
N LEU A 208 -23.16 3.24 -8.34
CA LEU A 208 -22.16 3.27 -9.41
C LEU A 208 -21.71 1.88 -9.85
N SER A 209 -21.94 0.82 -9.04
CA SER A 209 -21.70 -0.56 -9.46
C SER A 209 -22.61 -1.03 -10.60
N ILE A 210 -23.67 -0.29 -10.94
CA ILE A 210 -24.51 -0.62 -12.11
C ILE A 210 -23.75 -0.34 -13.42
N PHE A 211 -22.87 0.67 -13.42
CA PHE A 211 -22.11 1.08 -14.61
C PHE A 211 -20.76 0.39 -14.76
N ARG A 212 -20.39 -0.48 -13.82
CA ARG A 212 -19.11 -1.21 -13.84
C ARG A 212 -19.29 -2.65 -13.45
N ARG A 213 -18.68 -3.56 -14.23
CA ARG A 213 -18.67 -4.98 -13.91
C ARG A 213 -18.02 -5.21 -12.53
N PRO A 214 -18.51 -6.19 -11.73
CA PRO A 214 -17.85 -6.61 -10.51
C PRO A 214 -16.40 -7.01 -10.81
N LYS A 215 -15.49 -6.64 -9.92
CA LYS A 215 -14.12 -7.17 -9.94
C LYS A 215 -14.16 -8.50 -9.20
N ILE A 216 -13.83 -9.58 -9.89
CA ILE A 216 -13.72 -10.91 -9.30
C ILE A 216 -12.26 -11.33 -9.48
N SER A 217 -11.60 -11.67 -8.37
CA SER A 217 -10.21 -12.17 -8.39
C SER A 217 -10.20 -13.52 -7.72
N ARG A 218 -9.73 -14.53 -8.45
CA ARG A 218 -9.51 -15.87 -7.94
C ARG A 218 -8.02 -16.08 -7.79
N SER A 219 -7.59 -16.52 -6.62
CA SER A 219 -6.20 -16.71 -6.27
C SER A 219 -5.96 -18.06 -5.62
N LEU A 220 -4.80 -18.64 -5.90
CA LEU A 220 -4.27 -19.79 -5.17
C LEU A 220 -3.42 -19.25 -4.03
N ASP A 221 -3.84 -19.49 -2.80
CA ASP A 221 -3.03 -19.30 -1.59
C ASP A 221 -2.08 -20.48 -1.43
N LEU A 222 -0.80 -20.19 -1.22
CA LEU A 222 0.29 -21.14 -1.08
C LEU A 222 0.89 -20.97 0.30
N LYS A 223 0.90 -22.04 1.08
CA LYS A 223 1.54 -22.10 2.39
C LYS A 223 2.63 -23.15 2.36
N PHE A 224 3.88 -22.72 2.46
CA PHE A 224 5.04 -23.60 2.41
C PHE A 224 5.33 -24.17 3.81
N SER A 225 5.84 -25.40 3.86
CA SER A 225 6.27 -26.05 5.10
C SER A 225 7.54 -25.44 5.68
N GLY A 226 8.30 -24.69 4.87
CA GLY A 226 9.54 -24.01 5.26
C GLY A 226 9.71 -22.70 4.50
N GLU A 227 10.79 -21.98 4.82
CA GLU A 227 11.16 -20.76 4.09
C GLU A 227 11.64 -21.12 2.68
N THR A 228 11.11 -20.42 1.67
CA THR A 228 11.40 -20.69 0.25
C THR A 228 12.00 -19.49 -0.48
N GLY A 229 12.84 -19.75 -1.50
CA GLY A 229 13.30 -18.76 -2.48
C GLY A 229 14.75 -18.29 -2.31
N LYS A 230 15.24 -17.53 -3.31
CA LYS A 230 16.68 -17.18 -3.52
C LYS A 230 17.38 -16.43 -2.37
N ARG A 231 16.65 -15.93 -1.37
CA ARG A 231 17.21 -15.20 -0.22
C ARG A 231 16.84 -15.86 1.11
N LYS A 232 16.58 -17.17 1.11
CA LYS A 232 16.32 -17.96 2.30
C LYS A 232 17.39 -17.74 3.38
N GLY A 233 16.99 -17.62 4.64
CA GLY A 233 17.86 -17.36 5.79
C GLY A 233 18.32 -15.90 5.92
N SER A 234 17.93 -15.01 5.00
CA SER A 234 18.16 -13.58 5.13
C SER A 234 17.02 -12.94 5.89
N TRP A 235 17.33 -12.04 6.82
CA TRP A 235 16.30 -11.24 7.52
C TRP A 235 15.43 -10.37 6.57
N LYS A 236 15.87 -10.18 5.32
CA LYS A 236 15.13 -9.48 4.23
C LYS A 236 14.61 -10.42 3.14
N GLY A 237 14.73 -11.74 3.32
CA GLY A 237 14.52 -12.73 2.27
C GLY A 237 13.67 -13.91 2.72
N GLY A 238 13.38 -14.78 1.77
CA GLY A 238 12.54 -15.96 1.98
C GLY A 238 11.04 -15.65 2.07
N THR A 239 10.22 -16.67 1.84
CA THR A 239 8.76 -16.56 1.98
C THR A 239 8.19 -17.90 2.45
N MET A 240 7.29 -17.86 3.43
CA MET A 240 6.53 -19.02 3.92
C MET A 240 5.08 -19.05 3.41
N GLY A 241 4.60 -17.95 2.84
CA GLY A 241 3.26 -17.86 2.27
C GLY A 241 3.22 -16.90 1.08
N HIS A 242 2.61 -17.31 -0.01
CA HIS A 242 2.47 -16.51 -1.23
C HIS A 242 1.09 -16.76 -1.83
N SER A 243 0.52 -15.81 -2.57
CA SER A 243 -0.66 -16.06 -3.41
C SER A 243 -0.40 -15.72 -4.86
N ILE A 244 -1.01 -16.48 -5.79
CA ILE A 244 -0.98 -16.17 -7.22
C ILE A 244 -2.39 -16.03 -7.77
N GLU A 245 -2.56 -15.16 -8.76
CA GLU A 245 -3.80 -15.12 -9.53
C GLU A 245 -3.93 -16.38 -10.38
N MET A 246 -5.12 -16.98 -10.37
CA MET A 246 -5.43 -18.20 -11.12
C MET A 246 -5.93 -17.86 -12.52
N LEU A 247 -5.53 -18.68 -13.50
CA LEU A 247 -6.06 -18.61 -14.85
C LEU A 247 -7.45 -19.26 -14.93
N PRO A 248 -8.27 -18.91 -15.93
CA PRO A 248 -9.58 -19.53 -16.12
C PRO A 248 -9.50 -21.06 -16.26
N GLY A 249 -10.25 -21.78 -15.43
CA GLY A 249 -10.28 -23.26 -15.44
C GLY A 249 -9.07 -23.94 -14.79
N GLU A 250 -8.12 -23.16 -14.27
CA GLU A 250 -6.95 -23.70 -13.57
C GLU A 250 -7.36 -24.28 -12.20
N LEU A 251 -6.75 -25.41 -11.84
CA LEU A 251 -6.89 -26.05 -10.52
C LEU A 251 -5.54 -26.02 -9.78
N HIS A 252 -5.54 -26.51 -8.54
CA HIS A 252 -4.42 -26.47 -7.61
C HIS A 252 -3.07 -26.86 -8.24
N GLU A 253 -3.00 -28.06 -8.85
CA GLU A 253 -1.76 -28.59 -9.42
C GLU A 253 -1.25 -27.76 -10.60
N ALA A 254 -2.12 -27.45 -11.57
CA ALA A 254 -1.74 -26.68 -12.76
C ALA A 254 -1.22 -25.28 -12.39
N ALA A 255 -1.92 -24.61 -11.46
CA ALA A 255 -1.50 -23.32 -10.92
C ALA A 255 -0.17 -23.38 -10.19
N PHE A 256 0.05 -24.42 -9.40
CA PHE A 256 1.31 -24.58 -8.68
C PHE A 256 2.47 -24.98 -9.60
N LYS A 257 2.27 -25.85 -10.60
CA LYS A 257 3.26 -26.17 -11.64
C LYS A 257 3.72 -24.88 -12.37
N ARG A 258 2.78 -24.00 -12.72
CA ARG A 258 3.07 -22.70 -13.31
C ARG A 258 3.87 -21.78 -12.37
N TYR A 259 3.53 -21.79 -11.07
CA TYR A 259 4.32 -21.06 -10.07
C TYR A 259 5.75 -21.59 -10.01
N CYS A 260 5.95 -22.89 -9.90
CA CYS A 260 7.28 -23.49 -9.87
C CYS A 260 8.13 -23.09 -11.07
N ALA A 261 7.57 -23.18 -12.28
CA ALA A 261 8.26 -22.81 -13.52
C ALA A 261 8.69 -21.34 -13.55
N LYS A 262 7.92 -20.43 -12.94
CA LYS A 262 8.25 -19.00 -12.87
C LYS A 262 9.33 -18.68 -11.83
N HIS A 263 9.46 -19.52 -10.80
CA HIS A 263 10.30 -19.27 -9.64
C HIS A 263 11.54 -20.17 -9.56
N ASP A 264 11.90 -20.84 -10.64
CA ASP A 264 13.03 -21.79 -10.72
C ASP A 264 12.93 -22.94 -9.70
N MET A 265 11.71 -23.39 -9.39
CA MET A 265 11.43 -24.52 -8.51
C MET A 265 11.03 -25.75 -9.34
N LYS A 266 11.22 -26.96 -8.80
CA LYS A 266 10.82 -28.21 -9.49
C LYS A 266 9.64 -28.85 -8.80
N PHE A 267 8.53 -28.94 -9.51
CA PHE A 267 7.37 -29.72 -9.05
C PHE A 267 7.72 -31.21 -9.06
N VAL A 268 7.34 -31.92 -8.02
CA VAL A 268 7.56 -33.36 -7.90
C VAL A 268 6.22 -34.03 -8.15
N GLU A 269 6.11 -34.79 -9.24
CA GLU A 269 4.93 -35.61 -9.49
C GLU A 269 4.83 -36.69 -8.41
N GLN A 270 3.67 -36.75 -7.74
CA GLN A 270 3.37 -37.87 -6.87
C GLN A 270 3.04 -39.07 -7.76
N GLU A 271 3.73 -40.19 -7.56
CA GLU A 271 3.29 -41.46 -8.14
C GLU A 271 1.85 -41.74 -7.69
N PRO A 272 0.93 -42.11 -8.61
CA PRO A 272 -0.40 -42.50 -8.20
C PRO A 272 -0.28 -43.68 -7.23
N ALA A 273 -0.90 -43.54 -6.05
CA ALA A 273 -0.99 -44.64 -5.10
C ALA A 273 -1.63 -45.85 -5.82
N ALA A 274 -0.88 -46.95 -5.89
CA ALA A 274 -1.30 -48.22 -6.48
C ALA A 274 -2.45 -48.86 -5.71
#